data_AF-A0A1M5UVP8-F1
#
_entry.id   AF-A0A1M5UVP8-F1
#
_cell.length_a   1.000
_cell.length_b   1.000
_cell.length_c   1.000
_cell.angle_alpha   90.00
_cell.angle_beta   90.00
_cell.angle_gamma   90.00
#
_symmetry.space_group_name_H-M   'P 1'
#
loop_
_entity.id
_entity.type
_entity.pdbx_description
1 polymer ?
#
loop_
_entity_poly.entity_id
_entity_poly.type
_entity_poly.pdbx_seq_one_letter_code
_entity_poly.pdbx_strand_id
1 'polypeptide(L)'
;MKSFDLQVKNVSKSFGEKAVLEGIDVFIKDGQFVTLFGPSGCGKTTLLRIIAGFEKADAGEVILSGEVISNKSPAHRPINTVFQSYALFPI
;
A
#
# COMPACT_ATOMS: atom_id res chain seq x y z
N MET A 1 -9.37 -20.40 10.80
CA MET A 1 -8.34 -19.88 9.87
C MET A 1 -8.47 -18.36 9.86
N LYS A 2 -7.39 -17.59 10.04
CA LYS A 2 -7.46 -16.12 9.96
C LYS A 2 -7.57 -15.72 8.49
N SER A 3 -8.56 -14.87 8.17
CA SER A 3 -8.72 -14.25 6.85
C SER A 3 -7.75 -13.07 6.72
N PHE A 4 -7.05 -12.95 5.59
CA PHE A 4 -6.13 -11.84 5.29
C PHE A 4 -6.76 -10.77 4.40
N ASP A 5 -7.94 -10.28 4.80
CA ASP A 5 -8.59 -9.19 4.09
C ASP A 5 -7.80 -7.87 4.25
N LEU A 6 -7.47 -7.23 3.12
CA LEU A 6 -6.78 -5.94 3.06
C LEU A 6 -7.80 -4.83 2.79
N GLN A 7 -7.76 -3.78 3.59
CA GLN A 7 -8.50 -2.55 3.38
C GLN A 7 -7.53 -1.36 3.31
N VAL A 8 -7.69 -0.55 2.28
CA VAL A 8 -7.15 0.81 2.19
C VAL A 8 -8.36 1.72 2.34
N LYS A 9 -8.36 2.60 3.34
CA LYS A 9 -9.51 3.43 3.67
C LYS A 9 -9.14 4.90 3.63
N ASN A 10 -9.74 5.61 2.68
CA ASN A 10 -9.58 7.05 2.45
C ASN A 10 -8.10 7.50 2.41
N VAL A 11 -7.23 6.69 1.80
CA VAL A 11 -5.79 6.99 1.79
C VAL A 11 -5.48 8.12 0.82
N SER A 12 -4.84 9.16 1.33
CA SER A 12 -4.39 10.31 0.55
C SER A 12 -2.88 10.51 0.70
N LYS A 13 -2.25 11.00 -0.38
CA LYS A 13 -0.83 11.30 -0.41
C LYS A 13 -0.53 12.44 -1.37
N SER A 14 0.22 13.42 -0.88
CA SER A 14 0.79 14.52 -1.64
C SER A 14 2.32 14.56 -1.48
N PHE A 15 3.00 15.05 -2.50
CA PHE A 15 4.42 15.39 -2.44
C PHE A 15 4.57 16.87 -2.78
N GLY A 16 4.86 17.68 -1.75
CA GLY A 16 4.73 19.14 -1.86
C GLY A 16 3.29 19.52 -2.18
N GLU A 17 3.09 20.36 -3.21
CA GLU A 17 1.77 20.80 -3.67
C GLU A 17 1.05 19.79 -4.58
N LYS A 18 1.72 18.70 -4.97
CA LYS A 18 1.17 17.73 -5.90
C LYS A 18 0.46 16.59 -5.17
N ALA A 19 -0.87 16.56 -5.26
CA ALA A 19 -1.66 15.39 -4.88
C ALA A 19 -1.37 14.21 -5.82
N VAL A 20 -1.09 13.04 -5.25
CA VAL A 20 -0.81 11.78 -5.97
C VAL A 20 -1.88 10.73 -5.68
N LEU A 21 -2.42 10.70 -4.47
CA LEU A 21 -3.57 9.88 -4.09
C LEU A 21 -4.58 10.77 -3.38
N GLU A 22 -5.85 10.68 -3.77
CA GLU A 22 -6.94 11.52 -3.28
C GLU A 22 -8.07 10.62 -2.77
N GLY A 23 -8.04 10.29 -1.48
CA GLY A 23 -9.10 9.53 -0.81
C GLY A 23 -9.34 8.13 -1.39
N ILE A 24 -8.28 7.34 -1.53
CA ILE A 24 -8.36 6.01 -2.14
C ILE A 24 -8.97 4.99 -1.16
N ASP A 25 -10.04 4.35 -1.61
CA ASP A 25 -10.67 3.19 -0.95
C ASP A 25 -10.47 1.91 -1.77
N VAL A 26 -9.94 0.88 -1.13
CA VAL A 26 -9.76 -0.45 -1.73
C VAL A 26 -10.09 -1.52 -0.70
N PHE A 27 -10.83 -2.54 -1.13
CA PHE A 27 -11.04 -3.75 -0.35
C PHE A 27 -10.65 -4.97 -1.16
N ILE A 28 -9.69 -5.74 -0.66
CA ILE A 28 -9.22 -7.00 -1.25
C ILE A 28 -9.50 -8.10 -0.25
N LYS A 29 -10.30 -9.08 -0.65
CA LYS A 29 -10.60 -10.25 0.18
C LYS A 29 -9.45 -11.24 0.16
N ASP A 30 -9.35 -12.04 1.21
CA ASP A 30 -8.39 -13.16 1.25
C ASP A 30 -8.51 -14.07 0.02
N GLY A 31 -7.36 -14.46 -0.53
CA GLY A 31 -7.25 -15.25 -1.75
C GLY A 31 -7.57 -14.53 -3.06
N GLN A 32 -7.92 -13.24 -3.05
CA GLN A 32 -8.12 -12.51 -4.30
C GLN A 32 -6.81 -12.14 -4.99
N PHE A 33 -6.78 -12.35 -6.31
CA PHE A 33 -5.73 -11.86 -7.18
C PHE A 33 -6.19 -10.57 -7.86
N VAL A 34 -5.49 -9.46 -7.60
CA VAL A 34 -5.89 -8.12 -8.06
C VAL A 34 -4.73 -7.46 -8.80
N THR A 35 -5.06 -6.76 -9.88
CA THR A 35 -4.11 -5.94 -10.65
C THR A 35 -4.47 -4.47 -10.48
N LEU A 36 -3.46 -3.65 -10.16
CA LEU A 36 -3.59 -2.20 -10.16
C LEU A 36 -3.13 -1.64 -11.53
N PHE A 37 -4.08 -1.14 -12.32
CA PHE A 37 -3.82 -0.63 -13.68
C PHE A 37 -3.96 0.90 -13.76
N GLY A 38 -3.21 1.53 -14.67
CA GLY A 38 -3.30 2.96 -14.93
C GLY A 38 -2.05 3.54 -15.60
N PRO A 39 -2.09 4.78 -16.11
CA PRO A 39 -0.98 5.40 -16.84
C PRO A 39 0.26 5.63 -15.96
N SER A 40 1.41 5.89 -16.58
CA SER A 40 2.62 6.24 -15.83
C SER A 40 2.36 7.49 -14.97
N GLY A 41 2.80 7.48 -13.71
CA GLY A 41 2.62 8.60 -12.79
C GLY A 41 1.28 8.68 -12.04
N CYS A 42 0.33 7.77 -12.27
CA CYS A 42 -0.98 7.80 -11.58
C CYS A 42 -0.99 7.29 -10.13
N GLY A 43 0.17 7.20 -9.47
CA GLY A 43 0.24 6.84 -8.04
C GLY A 43 0.25 5.34 -7.70
N LYS A 44 0.31 4.42 -8.66
CA LYS A 44 0.32 2.96 -8.40
C LYS A 44 1.41 2.52 -7.43
N THR A 45 2.65 2.89 -7.75
CA THR A 45 3.82 2.55 -6.93
C THR A 45 3.72 3.23 -5.56
N THR A 46 3.16 4.44 -5.49
CA THR A 46 2.90 5.14 -4.22
C THR A 46 1.92 4.37 -3.35
N LEU A 47 0.78 3.91 -3.89
CA LEU A 47 -0.19 3.12 -3.17
C LEU A 47 0.41 1.80 -2.66
N LEU A 48 1.14 1.07 -3.52
CA LEU A 48 1.82 -0.17 -3.13
C LEU A 48 2.87 0.06 -2.04
N ARG A 49 3.65 1.15 -2.12
CA ARG A 49 4.61 1.52 -1.07
C ARG A 49 3.92 1.88 0.25
N ILE A 50 2.76 2.53 0.20
CA ILE A 50 1.97 2.83 1.41
C ILE A 50 1.45 1.55 2.06
N ILE A 51 0.91 0.62 1.27
CA ILE A 51 0.45 -0.69 1.76
C ILE A 51 1.61 -1.46 2.40
N ALA A 52 2.76 -1.50 1.74
CA ALA A 52 3.97 -2.16 2.21
C ALA A 52 4.70 -1.43 3.36
N GLY A 53 4.34 -0.18 3.64
CA GLY A 53 4.91 0.64 4.72
C GLY A 53 6.19 1.38 4.38
N PHE A 54 6.62 1.37 3.11
CA PHE A 54 7.78 2.13 2.63
C PHE A 54 7.47 3.61 2.38
N GLU A 55 6.20 3.98 2.37
CA GLU A 55 5.73 5.36 2.26
C GLU A 55 4.62 5.58 3.30
N LYS A 56 4.57 6.79 3.88
CA LYS A 56 3.54 7.13 4.86
C LYS A 56 2.41 7.88 4.16
N ALA A 57 1.17 7.45 4.33
CA ALA A 57 0.01 8.22 3.89
C ALA A 57 -0.11 9.52 4.70
N ASP A 58 -0.61 10.58 4.08
CA ASP A 58 -0.87 11.85 4.78
C ASP A 58 -2.20 11.80 5.53
N ALA A 59 -3.16 11.04 5.01
CA ALA A 59 -4.45 10.75 5.64
C ALA A 59 -4.92 9.34 5.28
N GLY A 60 -5.89 8.84 6.06
CA GLY A 60 -6.46 7.50 5.90
C GLY A 60 -5.62 6.40 6.54
N GLU A 61 -6.01 5.15 6.31
CA GLU A 61 -5.40 4.00 6.97
C GLU A 61 -5.33 2.75 6.10
N VAL A 62 -4.33 1.92 6.37
CA VAL A 62 -4.20 0.56 5.83
C VAL A 62 -4.51 -0.40 6.97
N ILE A 63 -5.49 -1.28 6.72
CA ILE A 63 -5.99 -2.26 7.67
C ILE A 63 -5.79 -3.64 7.06
N LEU A 64 -5.28 -4.59 7.84
CA LEU A 64 -5.16 -5.98 7.44
C LEU A 64 -5.80 -6.87 8.50
N SER A 65 -6.72 -7.75 8.09
CA SER A 65 -7.46 -8.64 9.00
C SER A 65 -8.13 -7.90 10.16
N GLY A 66 -8.61 -6.67 9.90
CA GLY A 66 -9.24 -5.80 10.90
C GLY A 66 -8.27 -5.02 11.81
N GLU A 67 -6.96 -5.21 11.67
CA GLU A 67 -5.95 -4.47 12.42
C GLU A 67 -5.40 -3.30 11.60
N VAL A 68 -5.37 -2.10 12.18
CA VAL A 68 -4.69 -0.93 11.58
C VAL A 68 -3.19 -1.15 11.59
N ILE A 69 -2.57 -1.23 10.41
CA ILE A 69 -1.12 -1.46 10.25
C ILE A 69 -0.37 -0.22 9.73
N SER A 70 -1.07 0.92 9.55
CA SER A 70 -0.51 2.18 9.03
C SER A 70 0.77 2.65 9.72
N ASN A 71 0.89 2.38 11.03
CA ASN A 71 2.03 2.83 11.85
C ASN A 71 3.14 1.78 12.01
N LYS A 72 2.95 0.56 11.48
CA LYS A 72 3.99 -0.48 11.52
C LYS A 72 5.06 -0.18 10.47
N SER A 73 6.33 -0.34 10.83
CA SER A 73 7.43 -0.29 9.86
C SER A 73 7.34 -1.47 8.88
N PRO A 74 7.92 -1.37 7.67
CA PRO A 74 7.84 -2.42 6.65
C PRO A 74 8.17 -3.82 7.18
N ALA A 75 9.23 -3.94 7.98
CA ALA A 75 9.69 -5.22 8.55
C ALA A 75 8.70 -5.86 9.54
N HIS A 76 7.77 -5.08 10.10
CA HIS A 76 6.74 -5.57 11.03
C HIS A 76 5.35 -5.67 10.39
N ARG A 77 5.25 -5.42 9.08
CA ARG A 77 4.01 -5.66 8.33
C ARG A 77 4.03 -7.10 7.81
N PRO A 78 2.94 -7.85 7.98
CA PRO A 78 2.78 -9.18 7.38
C PRO A 78 2.47 -9.05 5.87
N ILE A 79 3.29 -8.30 5.13
CA ILE A 79 3.14 -7.99 3.71
C ILE A 79 4.49 -8.18 3.04
N ASN A 80 4.53 -9.02 2.00
CA ASN A 80 5.71 -9.23 1.18
C ASN A 80 5.59 -8.39 -0.10
N THR A 81 6.69 -7.73 -0.48
CA THR A 81 6.71 -6.86 -1.66
C THR A 81 7.88 -7.23 -2.57
N VAL A 82 7.58 -7.36 -3.86
CA VAL A 82 8.60 -7.43 -4.92
C VAL A 82 8.65 -6.07 -5.61
N PHE A 83 9.84 -5.49 -5.70
CA PHE A 83 10.03 -4.14 -6.25
C PHE A 83 10.21 -4.16 -7.77
N GLN A 84 9.79 -3.06 -8.43
CA GLN A 84 9.97 -2.88 -9.88
C GLN A 84 11.45 -2.83 -10.29
N SER A 85 12.28 -2.12 -9.52
CA SER A 85 13.73 -2.20 -9.62
C SER A 85 14.20 -3.27 -8.65
N TYR A 86 14.83 -4.33 -9.15
CA TYR A 86 15.28 -5.44 -8.34
C TYR A 86 16.13 -4.94 -7.15
N ALA A 87 15.59 -5.06 -5.94
CA ALA A 87 16.27 -4.69 -4.70
C ALA A 87 17.16 -5.84 -4.23
N LEU A 88 18.02 -6.33 -5.14
CA LEU A 88 18.95 -7.41 -4.86
C LEU A 88 20.11 -6.85 -4.05
N PHE A 89 20.61 -7.64 -3.10
CA PHE A 89 21.89 -7.32 -2.48
C PHE A 89 22.98 -7.40 -3.55
N PRO A 90 23.82 -6.36 -3.68
CA PRO A 90 25.02 -6.48 -4.50
C PRO A 90 25.86 -7.64 -3.94
N ILE A 91 26.44 -8.40 -4.85
CA ILE A 91 27.35 -9.51 -4.55
C ILE A 91 28.60 -8.95 -3.85
#